data_AF-A0A814R8A1-F1
#
_entry.id   AF-A0A814R8A1-F1
#
_cell.length_a   1.000
_cell.length_b   1.000
_cell.length_c   1.000
_cell.angle_alpha   90.00
_cell.angle_beta   90.00
_cell.angle_gamma   90.00
#
_symmetry.space_group_name_H-M   'P 1'
#
loop_
_entity.id
_entity.type
_entity.pdbx_description
1 polymer ?
#
loop_
_entity_poly.entity_id
_entity_poly.type
_entity_poly.pdbx_seq_one_letter_code
_entity_poly.pdbx_strand_id
1 'polypeptide(L)'
;MNQGKLDVVKGEMSRVNIDILGISELKWTGMGHFISDDYHIFYCGQENHRRNGVAIIVNKRLSNSVLGYNPKNDRIISIRLLGKPINVTVIQVYAPTTGADDEEIEDFYVSLQQLVDATPKKDTIAIMGDWNAKVGSKPITGITGNFGLGDRNEAGDRLLDFCQNNSLFITNTCFQQPKRRLYTWTSPNGQYKKQIDYILSSQRWRSSIQLTKTRPGADCGSDHELLIAKFQMK
;
A
#
# COMPACT_ATOMS: atom_id res chain seq x y z
N MET A 1 -11.64 6.26 10.87
CA MET A 1 -11.00 7.60 10.89
C MET A 1 -12.04 8.64 11.28
N ASN A 2 -11.75 9.61 12.16
CA ASN A 2 -12.61 10.79 12.39
C ASN A 2 -11.88 12.04 11.89
N GLN A 3 -12.55 13.20 11.86
CA GLN A 3 -11.95 14.43 11.31
C GLN A 3 -10.62 14.79 12.00
N GLY A 4 -10.56 14.73 13.34
CA GLY A 4 -9.34 15.02 14.07
C GLY A 4 -8.17 14.06 13.74
N LYS A 5 -8.44 12.78 13.50
CA LYS A 5 -7.40 11.84 13.06
C LYS A 5 -6.95 12.10 11.62
N LEU A 6 -7.83 12.57 10.73
CA LEU A 6 -7.44 12.96 9.36
C LEU A 6 -6.45 14.14 9.40
N ASP A 7 -6.65 15.11 10.29
CA ASP A 7 -5.74 16.23 10.46
C ASP A 7 -4.37 15.81 10.99
N VAL A 8 -4.33 14.86 11.93
CA VAL A 8 -3.06 14.22 12.39
C VAL A 8 -2.34 13.55 11.23
N VAL A 9 -3.06 12.78 10.40
CA VAL A 9 -2.48 12.10 9.24
C VAL A 9 -1.92 13.10 8.22
N LYS A 10 -2.66 14.18 7.90
CA LYS A 10 -2.18 15.26 7.01
C LYS A 10 -0.94 15.95 7.59
N GLY A 11 -0.93 16.23 8.90
CA GLY A 11 0.22 16.79 9.61
C GLY A 11 1.46 15.90 9.48
N GLU A 12 1.29 14.59 9.66
CA GLU A 12 2.35 13.61 9.48
C GLU A 12 2.83 13.54 8.03
N MET A 13 1.93 13.52 7.04
CA MET A 13 2.30 13.58 5.62
C MET A 13 3.18 14.79 5.31
N SER A 14 2.83 15.97 5.83
CA SER A 14 3.62 17.20 5.68
C SER A 14 4.99 17.08 6.35
N ARG A 15 5.02 16.69 7.63
CA ARG A 15 6.26 16.51 8.43
C ARG A 15 7.23 15.52 7.80
N VAL A 16 6.72 14.53 7.08
CA VAL A 16 7.50 13.43 6.51
C VAL A 16 7.64 13.50 4.98
N ASN A 17 7.16 14.59 4.35
CA ASN A 17 7.20 14.87 2.91
C ASN A 17 6.59 13.76 2.05
N ILE A 18 5.36 13.35 2.38
CA ILE A 18 4.62 12.32 1.63
C ILE A 18 3.74 12.97 0.56
N ASP A 19 3.92 12.49 -0.66
CA ASP A 19 3.15 12.92 -1.82
C ASP A 19 1.82 12.17 -1.98
N ILE A 20 1.88 10.86 -1.76
CA ILE A 20 0.74 9.94 -1.89
C ILE A 20 0.77 9.04 -0.67
N LEU A 21 -0.32 9.00 0.08
CA LEU A 21 -0.49 8.14 1.24
C LEU A 21 -1.64 7.17 1.00
N GLY A 22 -1.37 5.89 1.23
CA GLY A 22 -2.38 4.85 1.30
C GLY A 22 -2.83 4.63 2.73
N ILE A 23 -4.13 4.41 2.92
CA ILE A 23 -4.73 4.10 4.22
C ILE A 23 -5.52 2.82 4.09
N SER A 24 -5.27 1.88 5.00
CA SER A 24 -6.11 0.72 5.27
C SER A 24 -6.91 0.96 6.55
N GLU A 25 -7.98 0.20 6.76
CA GLU A 25 -8.86 0.33 7.93
C GLU A 25 -9.46 1.73 8.14
N LEU A 26 -9.86 2.37 7.04
CA LEU A 26 -10.45 3.72 7.06
C LEU A 26 -11.72 3.80 7.91
N LYS A 27 -12.54 2.75 7.90
CA LYS A 27 -13.81 2.61 8.65
C LYS A 27 -14.85 3.68 8.28
N TRP A 28 -14.75 4.25 7.07
CA TRP A 28 -15.78 5.11 6.48
C TRP A 28 -16.74 4.30 5.65
N THR A 29 -17.96 4.80 5.51
CA THR A 29 -18.99 4.20 4.67
C THR A 29 -19.05 4.86 3.31
N GLY A 30 -19.47 4.09 2.30
CA GLY A 30 -19.62 4.54 0.92
C GLY A 30 -18.30 4.77 0.20
N MET A 31 -18.38 5.40 -0.97
CA MET A 31 -17.24 5.69 -1.83
C MET A 31 -17.32 7.11 -2.37
N GLY A 32 -16.17 7.72 -2.64
CA GLY A 32 -16.15 9.05 -3.20
C GLY A 32 -14.78 9.71 -3.14
N HIS A 33 -14.77 11.01 -3.38
CA HIS A 33 -13.61 11.84 -3.18
C HIS A 33 -14.03 13.22 -2.67
N PHE A 34 -13.14 13.88 -1.95
CA PHE A 34 -13.31 15.26 -1.54
C PHE A 34 -11.94 15.92 -1.32
N ILE A 35 -11.96 17.25 -1.22
CA ILE A 35 -10.79 18.05 -0.93
C ILE A 35 -10.88 18.53 0.52
N SER A 36 -9.80 18.37 1.28
CA SER A 36 -9.66 18.91 2.63
C SER A 36 -8.32 19.64 2.71
N ASP A 37 -8.37 20.96 2.87
CA ASP A 37 -7.23 21.86 2.76
C ASP A 37 -6.47 21.66 1.43
N ASP A 38 -5.18 21.34 1.51
CA ASP A 38 -4.29 21.10 0.37
C ASP A 38 -4.18 19.60 0.02
N TYR A 39 -5.17 18.78 0.37
CA TYR A 39 -5.15 17.34 0.12
C TYR A 39 -6.42 16.86 -0.59
N HIS A 40 -6.24 15.99 -1.58
CA HIS A 40 -7.31 15.27 -2.27
C HIS A 40 -7.41 13.87 -1.69
N ILE A 41 -8.59 13.50 -1.19
CA ILE A 41 -8.84 12.22 -0.56
C ILE A 41 -9.78 11.42 -1.45
N PHE A 42 -9.36 10.24 -1.86
CA PHE A 42 -10.16 9.25 -2.57
C PHE A 42 -10.39 8.07 -1.64
N TYR A 43 -11.62 7.58 -1.51
CA TYR A 43 -11.91 6.50 -0.58
C TYR A 43 -12.97 5.53 -1.10
N CYS A 44 -12.89 4.30 -0.60
CA CYS A 44 -13.90 3.27 -0.79
C CYS A 44 -14.04 2.47 0.49
N GLY A 45 -15.27 2.39 1.01
CA GLY A 45 -15.64 1.60 2.17
C GLY A 45 -16.98 0.92 1.95
N GLN A 46 -17.45 0.15 2.93
CA GLN A 46 -18.73 -0.56 2.83
C GLN A 46 -19.90 0.42 2.92
N GLU A 47 -21.07 0.07 2.37
CA GLU A 47 -22.24 0.96 2.44
C GLU A 47 -22.79 1.09 3.86
N ASN A 48 -22.97 -0.05 4.55
CA ASN A 48 -23.78 -0.12 5.77
C ASN A 48 -22.97 -0.33 7.06
N HIS A 49 -21.68 -0.69 6.96
CA HIS A 49 -20.85 -1.01 8.12
C HIS A 49 -19.56 -0.20 8.14
N ARG A 50 -19.17 0.27 9.32
CA ARG A 50 -17.89 0.96 9.55
C ARG A 50 -16.76 -0.06 9.80
N ARG A 51 -16.59 -0.97 8.84
CA ARG A 51 -15.55 -2.01 8.81
C ARG A 51 -14.68 -1.82 7.57
N ASN A 52 -13.43 -2.29 7.62
CA ASN A 52 -12.48 -2.20 6.51
C ASN A 52 -12.31 -0.75 6.02
N GLY A 53 -12.32 -0.54 4.70
CA GLY A 53 -12.23 0.74 4.04
C GLY A 53 -10.79 1.09 3.70
N VAL A 54 -10.60 1.62 2.49
CA VAL A 54 -9.32 2.07 1.97
C VAL A 54 -9.41 3.50 1.48
N ALA A 55 -8.28 4.20 1.54
CA ALA A 55 -8.15 5.55 1.02
C ALA A 55 -6.80 5.78 0.36
N ILE A 56 -6.78 6.70 -0.61
CA ILE A 56 -5.56 7.32 -1.12
C ILE A 56 -5.68 8.83 -0.91
N ILE A 57 -4.69 9.40 -0.22
CA ILE A 57 -4.56 10.85 0.00
C ILE A 57 -3.41 11.36 -0.87
N VAL A 58 -3.69 12.36 -1.70
CA VAL A 58 -2.72 13.01 -2.58
C VAL A 58 -2.55 14.45 -2.15
N ASN A 59 -1.31 14.91 -1.99
CA ASN A 59 -1.06 16.33 -1.68
C ASN A 59 -1.34 17.23 -2.89
N LYS A 60 -1.46 18.54 -2.64
CA LYS A 60 -1.70 19.56 -3.68
C LYS A 60 -0.68 19.59 -4.81
N ARG A 61 0.57 19.20 -4.55
CA ARG A 61 1.61 19.18 -5.57
C ARG A 61 1.29 18.16 -6.68
N LEU A 62 0.67 17.04 -6.31
CA LEU A 62 0.29 15.99 -7.26
C LEU A 62 -1.20 15.96 -7.61
N SER A 63 -2.04 16.76 -6.96
CA SER A 63 -3.49 16.72 -7.19
C SER A 63 -3.87 17.03 -8.64
N ASN A 64 -3.19 18.00 -9.27
CA ASN A 64 -3.39 18.34 -10.70
C ASN A 64 -2.90 17.25 -11.67
N SER A 65 -2.12 16.28 -11.18
CA SER A 65 -1.67 15.14 -11.98
C SER A 65 -2.64 13.97 -11.92
N VAL A 66 -3.68 13.98 -11.08
CA VAL A 66 -4.65 12.88 -11.00
C VAL A 66 -5.50 12.86 -12.27
N LEU A 67 -5.36 11.80 -13.06
CA LEU A 67 -6.12 11.56 -14.29
C LEU A 67 -7.46 10.88 -14.03
N GLY A 68 -7.59 10.19 -12.90
CA GLY A 68 -8.80 9.48 -12.50
C GLY A 68 -8.54 8.55 -11.32
N TYR A 69 -9.62 8.00 -10.76
CA TYR A 69 -9.58 7.03 -9.67
C TYR A 69 -10.63 5.93 -9.90
N ASN A 70 -10.39 4.76 -9.32
CA ASN A 70 -11.29 3.60 -9.39
C ASN A 70 -11.50 3.01 -7.99
N PRO A 71 -12.65 3.30 -7.34
CA PRO A 71 -13.03 2.66 -6.08
C PRO A 71 -13.61 1.27 -6.37
N LYS A 72 -12.80 0.21 -6.21
CA LYS A 72 -13.19 -1.15 -6.59
C LYS A 72 -14.06 -1.83 -5.53
N ASN A 73 -13.64 -1.76 -4.27
CA ASN A 73 -14.39 -2.22 -3.09
C ASN A 73 -13.75 -1.66 -1.81
N ASP A 74 -14.28 -2.03 -0.65
CA ASP A 74 -13.80 -1.60 0.67
C ASP A 74 -12.38 -2.09 1.04
N ARG A 75 -11.75 -2.89 0.18
CA ARG A 75 -10.37 -3.39 0.32
C ARG A 75 -9.43 -2.88 -0.76
N ILE A 76 -9.93 -2.32 -1.87
CA ILE A 76 -9.09 -1.92 -3.01
C ILE A 76 -9.58 -0.62 -3.64
N ILE A 77 -8.65 0.33 -3.81
CA ILE A 77 -8.86 1.57 -4.55
C ILE A 77 -7.62 1.90 -5.37
N SER A 78 -7.78 2.48 -6.55
CA SER A 78 -6.66 2.96 -7.35
C SER A 78 -6.82 4.40 -7.78
N ILE A 79 -5.69 5.07 -8.01
CA ILE A 79 -5.60 6.33 -8.72
C ILE A 79 -4.62 6.20 -9.88
N ARG A 80 -4.86 6.95 -10.94
CA ARG A 80 -3.95 7.09 -12.07
C ARG A 80 -3.41 8.50 -12.11
N LEU A 81 -2.09 8.63 -12.18
CA LEU A 81 -1.37 9.89 -12.18
C LEU A 81 -0.66 10.10 -13.51
N LEU A 82 -0.77 11.32 -14.03
CA LEU A 82 0.03 11.82 -15.12
C LEU A 82 1.48 11.91 -14.65
N GLY A 83 2.35 11.21 -15.36
CA GLY A 83 3.78 11.26 -15.13
C GLY A 83 4.54 11.49 -16.41
N LYS A 84 5.80 11.90 -16.27
CA LYS A 84 6.74 12.07 -17.38
C LYS A 84 7.97 11.22 -17.07
N PRO A 85 8.42 10.35 -17.99
CA PRO A 85 7.87 10.08 -19.33
C PRO A 85 6.64 9.16 -19.35
N ILE A 86 6.28 8.53 -18.23
CA ILE A 86 5.19 7.55 -18.14
C ILE A 86 4.24 7.87 -17.00
N ASN A 87 2.99 7.45 -17.14
CA ASN A 87 2.00 7.55 -16.09
C ASN A 87 2.23 6.51 -14.99
N VAL A 88 1.74 6.82 -13.80
CA VAL A 88 1.83 5.94 -12.63
C VAL A 88 0.43 5.56 -12.19
N THR A 89 0.15 4.27 -12.08
CA THR A 89 -1.05 3.77 -11.40
C THR A 89 -0.67 3.34 -10.01
N VAL A 90 -1.35 3.90 -9.01
CA VAL A 90 -1.16 3.56 -7.60
C VAL A 90 -2.40 2.85 -7.11
N ILE A 91 -2.23 1.65 -6.57
CA ILE A 91 -3.30 0.83 -6.01
C ILE A 91 -3.06 0.71 -4.50
N GLN A 92 -4.04 1.09 -3.69
CA GLN A 92 -4.06 0.83 -2.25
C GLN A 92 -4.87 -0.44 -1.99
N VAL A 93 -4.32 -1.33 -1.16
CA VAL A 93 -4.96 -2.59 -0.78
C VAL A 93 -5.04 -2.79 0.73
N TYR A 94 -6.09 -3.49 1.15
CA TYR A 94 -6.22 -4.08 2.48
C TYR A 94 -6.63 -5.55 2.31
N ALA A 95 -5.64 -6.44 2.25
CA ALA A 95 -5.87 -7.86 2.02
C ALA A 95 -6.63 -8.51 3.20
N PRO A 96 -7.39 -9.58 2.94
CA PRO A 96 -8.05 -10.34 4.01
C PRO A 96 -7.05 -10.87 5.05
N THR A 97 -7.50 -10.97 6.30
CA THR A 97 -6.68 -11.51 7.40
C THR A 97 -6.49 -13.01 7.25
N THR A 98 -5.53 -13.60 7.96
CA THR A 98 -5.28 -15.07 7.92
C THR A 98 -6.43 -15.95 8.39
N GLY A 99 -7.48 -15.39 8.99
CA GLY A 99 -8.70 -16.12 9.38
C GLY A 99 -9.90 -15.88 8.47
N ALA A 100 -9.70 -15.18 7.34
CA ALA A 100 -10.71 -15.06 6.30
C ALA A 100 -10.95 -16.43 5.65
N ASP A 101 -12.16 -16.64 5.13
CA ASP A 101 -12.45 -17.83 4.33
C ASP A 101 -11.79 -17.74 2.94
N ASP A 102 -11.73 -18.88 2.27
CA ASP A 102 -11.09 -18.98 0.95
C ASP A 102 -11.82 -18.13 -0.10
N GLU A 103 -13.13 -17.96 0.03
CA GLU A 103 -13.94 -17.13 -0.89
C GLU A 103 -13.53 -15.66 -0.81
N GLU A 104 -13.41 -15.10 0.41
CA GLU A 104 -12.96 -13.71 0.61
C GLU A 104 -11.53 -13.49 0.08
N ILE A 105 -10.65 -14.49 0.24
CA ILE A 105 -9.27 -14.45 -0.27
C ILE A 105 -9.26 -14.46 -1.80
N GLU A 106 -9.98 -15.39 -2.42
CA GLU A 106 -10.08 -15.50 -3.88
C GLU A 106 -10.69 -14.22 -4.49
N ASP A 107 -11.80 -13.73 -3.92
CA ASP A 107 -12.46 -12.51 -4.39
C ASP A 107 -11.54 -11.29 -4.35
N PHE A 108 -10.70 -11.18 -3.31
CA PHE A 108 -9.69 -10.13 -3.22
C PHE A 108 -8.68 -10.21 -4.36
N TYR A 109 -8.09 -11.38 -4.60
CA TYR A 109 -7.09 -11.54 -5.66
C TYR A 109 -7.67 -11.42 -7.07
N VAL A 110 -8.89 -11.92 -7.31
CA VAL A 110 -9.62 -11.73 -8.58
C VAL A 110 -9.89 -10.23 -8.81
N SER A 111 -10.39 -9.52 -7.81
CA SER A 111 -10.65 -8.08 -7.90
C SER A 111 -9.38 -7.26 -8.15
N LEU A 112 -8.28 -7.63 -7.48
CA LEU A 112 -6.99 -7.00 -7.65
C LEU A 112 -6.40 -7.27 -9.04
N GLN A 113 -6.48 -8.51 -9.52
CA GLN A 113 -6.00 -8.88 -10.85
C GLN A 113 -6.75 -8.12 -11.94
N GLN A 114 -8.08 -7.98 -11.84
CA GLN A 114 -8.88 -7.18 -12.77
C GLN A 114 -8.40 -5.72 -12.86
N LEU A 115 -7.96 -5.11 -11.75
CA LEU A 115 -7.39 -3.75 -11.78
C LEU A 115 -6.00 -3.70 -12.41
N VAL A 116 -5.16 -4.71 -12.14
CA VAL A 116 -3.84 -4.81 -12.78
C VAL A 116 -3.99 -4.99 -14.30
N ASP A 117 -4.89 -5.86 -14.74
CA ASP A 117 -5.16 -6.12 -16.17
C ASP A 117 -5.76 -4.90 -16.88
N ALA A 118 -6.63 -4.16 -16.19
CA ALA A 118 -7.21 -2.92 -16.71
C ALA A 118 -6.21 -1.75 -16.76
N THR A 119 -5.08 -1.86 -16.06
CA THR A 119 -4.07 -0.80 -16.04
C THR A 119 -3.38 -0.73 -17.41
N PRO A 120 -3.25 0.47 -18.03
CA PRO A 120 -2.61 0.58 -19.33
C PRO A 120 -1.17 0.05 -19.30
N LYS A 121 -0.81 -0.83 -20.25
CA LYS A 121 0.50 -1.52 -20.30
C LYS A 121 1.73 -0.60 -20.30
N LYS A 122 1.56 0.67 -20.67
CA LYS A 122 2.63 1.68 -20.69
C LYS A 122 2.85 2.35 -19.34
N ASP A 123 1.86 2.31 -18.46
CA ASP A 123 1.93 2.88 -17.14
C ASP A 123 2.83 1.99 -16.26
N THR A 124 3.49 2.59 -15.26
CA THR A 124 4.09 1.81 -14.17
C THR A 124 3.08 1.63 -13.05
N ILE A 125 3.13 0.48 -12.37
CA ILE A 125 2.23 0.16 -11.27
C ILE A 125 3.01 0.19 -9.96
N ALA A 126 2.43 0.82 -8.95
CA ALA A 126 2.79 0.67 -7.56
C ALA A 126 1.57 0.18 -6.77
N ILE A 127 1.69 -0.93 -6.04
CA ILE A 127 0.62 -1.47 -5.19
C ILE A 127 1.10 -1.39 -3.75
N MET A 128 0.37 -0.69 -2.90
CA MET A 128 0.77 -0.44 -1.53
C MET A 128 -0.36 -0.79 -0.56
N GLY A 129 0.00 -1.06 0.69
CA GLY A 129 -0.96 -1.24 1.76
C GLY A 129 -0.63 -2.45 2.63
N ASP A 130 -1.65 -2.89 3.36
CA ASP A 130 -1.57 -4.02 4.27
C ASP A 130 -1.98 -5.28 3.52
N TRP A 131 -1.03 -6.21 3.39
CA TRP A 131 -1.22 -7.47 2.68
C TRP A 131 -1.55 -8.62 3.61
N ASN A 132 -1.53 -8.42 4.94
CA ASN A 132 -1.72 -9.49 5.92
C ASN A 132 -0.82 -10.73 5.67
N ALA A 133 0.30 -10.54 4.98
CA ALA A 133 1.17 -11.59 4.46
C ALA A 133 2.59 -11.46 5.01
N LYS A 134 3.25 -12.58 5.27
CA LYS A 134 4.68 -12.61 5.63
C LYS A 134 5.40 -13.31 4.50
N VAL A 135 6.23 -12.59 3.75
CA VAL A 135 6.99 -13.17 2.63
C VAL A 135 8.30 -13.85 3.09
N GLY A 136 8.74 -13.50 4.29
CA GLY A 136 9.91 -14.05 4.95
C GLY A 136 11.24 -13.46 4.49
N SER A 137 12.33 -13.95 5.08
CA SER A 137 13.69 -13.48 4.82
C SER A 137 14.41 -14.16 3.64
N LYS A 138 13.86 -15.25 3.12
CA LYS A 138 14.45 -15.99 1.99
C LYS A 138 14.22 -15.22 0.67
N PRO A 139 15.28 -14.81 -0.05
CA PRO A 139 15.14 -14.07 -1.29
C PRO A 139 14.62 -14.96 -2.42
N ILE A 140 13.82 -14.38 -3.30
CA ILE A 140 13.40 -14.95 -4.59
C ILE A 140 13.85 -13.98 -5.68
N THR A 141 14.64 -14.49 -6.62
CA THR A 141 15.15 -13.72 -7.75
C THR A 141 14.04 -12.97 -8.47
N GLY A 142 14.23 -11.66 -8.66
CA GLY A 142 13.26 -10.79 -9.34
C GLY A 142 12.13 -10.28 -8.44
N ILE A 143 11.65 -11.07 -7.47
CA ILE A 143 10.48 -10.74 -6.64
C ILE A 143 10.85 -10.09 -5.31
N THR A 144 11.72 -10.72 -4.52
CA THR A 144 12.12 -10.20 -3.20
C THR A 144 13.61 -9.90 -3.17
N GLY A 145 14.02 -9.05 -2.24
CA GLY A 145 15.42 -8.81 -1.92
C GLY A 145 15.88 -9.59 -0.69
N ASN A 146 17.11 -9.32 -0.27
CA ASN A 146 17.80 -10.06 0.79
C ASN A 146 17.42 -9.63 2.21
N PHE A 147 16.50 -8.67 2.37
CA PHE A 147 16.24 -7.99 3.65
C PHE A 147 14.79 -8.12 4.12
N GLY A 148 14.06 -9.14 3.65
CA GLY A 148 12.75 -9.51 4.20
C GLY A 148 12.84 -10.00 5.66
N LEU A 149 11.71 -10.01 6.37
CA LEU A 149 11.67 -10.31 7.81
C LEU A 149 10.88 -11.59 8.12
N GLY A 150 11.44 -12.42 9.00
CA GLY A 150 10.77 -13.57 9.63
C GLY A 150 10.53 -14.75 8.68
N ASP A 151 9.61 -15.62 9.07
CA ASP A 151 9.20 -16.79 8.31
C ASP A 151 7.95 -16.54 7.49
N ARG A 152 7.98 -17.09 6.29
CA ARG A 152 6.89 -17.03 5.33
C ARG A 152 5.64 -17.73 5.85
N ASN A 153 4.46 -17.18 5.55
CA ASN A 153 3.18 -17.87 5.72
C ASN A 153 2.49 -18.09 4.37
N GLU A 154 1.38 -18.82 4.38
CA GLU A 154 0.59 -19.16 3.20
C GLU A 154 0.08 -17.93 2.42
N ALA A 155 -0.34 -16.87 3.12
CA ALA A 155 -0.66 -15.58 2.48
C ALA A 155 0.56 -14.96 1.80
N GLY A 156 1.76 -15.17 2.36
CA GLY A 156 3.04 -14.81 1.76
C GLY A 156 3.33 -15.58 0.48
N ASP A 157 3.03 -16.88 0.41
CA ASP A 157 3.17 -17.65 -0.82
C ASP A 157 2.23 -17.11 -1.92
N ARG A 158 0.94 -16.89 -1.60
CA ARG A 158 -0.01 -16.27 -2.55
C ARG A 158 0.44 -14.91 -3.06
N LEU A 159 0.98 -14.06 -2.18
CA LEU A 159 1.52 -12.75 -2.56
C LEU A 159 2.72 -12.87 -3.51
N LEU A 160 3.60 -13.84 -3.29
CA LEU A 160 4.76 -14.07 -4.14
C LEU A 160 4.36 -14.60 -5.51
N ASP A 161 3.40 -15.52 -5.57
CA ASP A 161 2.82 -16.02 -6.82
C ASP A 161 2.16 -14.88 -7.61
N PHE A 162 1.38 -14.04 -6.93
CA PHE A 162 0.80 -12.84 -7.53
C PHE A 162 1.88 -11.90 -8.09
N CYS A 163 2.97 -11.69 -7.36
CA CYS A 163 4.08 -10.86 -7.84
C CYS A 163 4.78 -11.47 -9.06
N GLN A 164 5.00 -12.79 -9.05
CA GLN A 164 5.62 -13.52 -10.16
C GLN A 164 4.78 -13.38 -11.44
N ASN A 165 3.47 -13.62 -11.34
CA ASN A 165 2.55 -13.58 -12.47
C ASN A 165 2.40 -12.18 -13.08
N ASN A 166 2.57 -11.14 -12.26
CA ASN A 166 2.40 -9.74 -12.67
C ASN A 166 3.73 -8.97 -12.89
N SER A 167 4.87 -9.67 -12.87
CA SER A 167 6.20 -9.03 -12.99
C SER A 167 6.41 -7.88 -11.99
N LEU A 168 5.99 -8.10 -10.74
CA LEU A 168 6.14 -7.18 -9.62
C LEU A 168 7.28 -7.62 -8.70
N PHE A 169 7.77 -6.69 -7.89
CA PHE A 169 8.72 -6.99 -6.83
C PHE A 169 8.40 -6.20 -5.55
N ILE A 170 8.81 -6.76 -4.41
CA ILE A 170 8.50 -6.25 -3.07
C ILE A 170 9.62 -5.30 -2.62
N THR A 171 9.33 -4.00 -2.66
CA THR A 171 10.37 -2.97 -2.54
C THR A 171 11.02 -2.93 -1.15
N ASN A 172 10.26 -3.08 -0.06
CA ASN A 172 10.76 -3.06 1.32
C ASN A 172 11.59 -4.29 1.74
N THR A 173 11.76 -5.28 0.84
CA THR A 173 12.71 -6.40 1.04
C THR A 173 14.07 -6.13 0.38
N CYS A 174 14.19 -5.06 -0.41
CA CYS A 174 15.36 -4.78 -1.25
C CYS A 174 16.45 -3.94 -0.58
N PHE A 175 16.16 -3.29 0.54
CA PHE A 175 17.07 -2.34 1.18
C PHE A 175 17.50 -2.80 2.55
N GLN A 176 18.81 -2.76 2.82
CA GLN A 176 19.33 -3.02 4.15
C GLN A 176 18.87 -1.93 5.11
N GLN A 177 18.19 -2.32 6.18
CA GLN A 177 17.74 -1.42 7.24
C GLN A 177 17.97 -2.05 8.61
N PRO A 178 18.09 -1.24 9.68
CA PRO A 178 18.02 -1.76 11.05
C PRO A 178 16.68 -2.48 11.27
N LYS A 179 16.67 -3.56 12.07
CA LYS A 179 15.45 -4.35 12.35
C LYS A 179 14.23 -3.51 12.73
N ARG A 180 14.42 -2.41 13.47
CA ARG A 180 13.35 -1.48 13.85
C ARG A 180 12.64 -0.78 12.69
N ARG A 181 13.23 -0.78 11.50
CA ARG A 181 12.69 -0.16 10.28
C ARG A 181 12.19 -1.19 9.25
N LEU A 182 12.14 -2.47 9.62
CA LEU A 182 11.70 -3.57 8.76
C LEU A 182 10.28 -4.03 9.09
N TYR A 183 9.94 -4.12 10.38
CA TYR A 183 8.57 -4.44 10.79
C TYR A 183 7.65 -3.25 10.52
N THR A 184 6.41 -3.58 10.19
CA THR A 184 5.35 -2.64 9.82
C THR A 184 4.17 -2.74 10.78
N TRP A 185 4.13 -3.75 11.65
CA TRP A 185 3.10 -3.95 12.64
C TRP A 185 3.68 -4.44 13.96
N THR A 186 3.15 -3.94 15.07
CA THR A 186 3.48 -4.35 16.44
C THR A 186 2.21 -4.79 17.16
N SER A 187 2.23 -5.96 17.81
CA SER A 187 1.06 -6.43 18.56
C SER A 187 0.69 -5.48 19.70
N PRO A 188 -0.58 -5.44 20.15
CA PRO A 188 -1.02 -4.53 21.22
C PRO A 188 -0.22 -4.63 22.53
N ASN A 189 0.30 -5.83 22.83
CA ASN A 189 1.15 -6.08 23.99
C ASN A 189 2.66 -5.88 23.73
N GLY A 190 3.05 -5.41 22.54
CA GLY A 190 4.44 -5.16 22.14
C GLY A 190 5.31 -6.39 21.87
N GLN A 191 4.80 -7.61 22.10
CA GLN A 191 5.57 -8.86 22.06
C GLN A 191 5.95 -9.29 20.64
N TYR A 192 5.06 -9.10 19.68
CA TYR A 192 5.24 -9.58 18.31
C TYR A 192 5.37 -8.41 17.35
N LYS A 193 6.32 -8.55 16.42
CA LYS A 193 6.55 -7.58 15.35
C LYS A 193 6.59 -8.30 14.03
N LYS A 194 5.81 -7.81 13.06
CA LYS A 194 5.64 -8.46 11.76
C LYS A 194 5.87 -7.44 10.65
N GLN A 195 6.29 -7.95 9.49
CA GLN A 195 6.30 -7.22 8.23
C GLN A 195 5.11 -7.76 7.44
N ILE A 196 4.04 -6.95 7.35
CA ILE A 196 2.78 -7.31 6.67
C ILE A 196 2.30 -6.23 5.70
N ASP A 197 2.81 -5.02 5.83
CA ASP A 197 2.62 -3.95 4.88
C ASP A 197 3.74 -3.99 3.84
N TYR A 198 3.38 -3.84 2.58
CA TYR A 198 4.33 -3.85 1.48
C TYR A 198 3.99 -2.80 0.44
N ILE A 199 5.04 -2.35 -0.23
CA ILE A 199 4.94 -1.58 -1.47
C ILE A 199 5.54 -2.46 -2.55
N LEU A 200 4.70 -2.88 -3.49
CA LEU A 200 5.04 -3.58 -4.71
C LEU A 200 5.26 -2.57 -5.84
N SER A 201 6.17 -2.88 -6.76
CA SER A 201 6.38 -2.06 -7.96
C SER A 201 6.68 -2.95 -9.17
N SER A 202 6.39 -2.46 -10.37
CA SER A 202 6.79 -3.13 -11.63
C SER A 202 8.30 -3.37 -11.68
N GLN A 203 8.73 -4.59 -12.02
CA GLN A 203 10.15 -4.98 -12.11
C GLN A 203 10.92 -4.12 -13.12
N ARG A 204 10.27 -3.71 -14.23
CA ARG A 204 10.84 -2.80 -15.23
C ARG A 204 11.37 -1.48 -14.62
N TRP A 205 10.73 -1.00 -13.56
CA TRP A 205 11.06 0.26 -12.90
C TRP A 205 11.78 0.06 -11.57
N ARG A 206 12.41 -1.10 -11.36
CA ARG A 206 13.14 -1.41 -10.13
C ARG A 206 14.19 -0.35 -9.76
N SER A 207 14.90 0.17 -10.75
CA SER A 207 15.92 1.21 -10.55
C SER A 207 15.36 2.60 -10.20
N SER A 208 14.03 2.80 -10.28
CA SER A 208 13.36 4.03 -9.84
C SER A 208 13.07 4.06 -8.35
N ILE A 209 13.06 2.90 -7.68
CA ILE A 209 12.91 2.85 -6.22
C ILE A 209 14.27 3.15 -5.59
N GLN A 210 14.39 4.29 -4.92
CA GLN A 210 15.63 4.71 -4.27
C GLN A 210 15.78 4.12 -2.87
N LEU A 211 14.65 3.95 -2.16
CA LEU A 211 14.62 3.49 -0.77
C LEU A 211 13.20 3.10 -0.41
N THR A 212 13.04 2.00 0.34
CA THR A 212 11.80 1.70 1.07
C THR A 212 12.11 1.34 2.52
N LYS A 213 11.43 1.96 3.48
CA LYS A 213 11.62 1.74 4.92
C LYS A 213 10.41 2.15 5.74
N THR A 214 10.24 1.59 6.93
CA THR A 214 9.29 2.15 7.90
C THR A 214 9.83 3.38 8.61
N ARG A 215 8.92 4.19 9.14
CA ARG A 215 9.21 5.38 9.95
C ARG A 215 8.55 5.25 11.33
N PRO A 216 9.22 4.60 12.31
CA PRO A 216 8.68 4.32 13.65
C PRO A 216 8.39 5.51 14.58
N GLY A 217 8.44 6.73 14.05
CA GLY A 217 8.14 7.95 14.79
C GLY A 217 7.10 8.80 14.07
N ALA A 218 6.39 8.23 13.10
CA ALA A 218 5.17 8.81 12.55
C ALA A 218 4.01 8.31 13.40
N ASP A 219 3.56 9.13 14.33
CA ASP A 219 2.56 8.73 15.32
C ASP A 219 1.17 9.18 14.87
N CYS A 220 0.32 8.21 14.56
CA CYS A 220 -1.10 8.41 14.28
C CYS A 220 -1.98 7.57 15.24
N GLY A 221 -1.40 7.06 16.33
CA GLY A 221 -2.09 6.14 17.24
C GLY A 221 -2.50 4.82 16.58
N SER A 222 -1.65 4.28 15.71
CA SER A 222 -1.81 2.98 15.06
C SER A 222 -0.79 1.98 15.60
N ASP A 223 -1.16 0.71 15.59
CA ASP A 223 -0.27 -0.45 15.78
C ASP A 223 0.58 -0.76 14.54
N HIS A 224 0.30 -0.11 13.41
CA HIS A 224 1.11 -0.12 12.20
C HIS A 224 2.10 1.05 12.16
N GLU A 225 3.25 0.80 11.55
CA GLU A 225 4.28 1.79 11.26
C GLU A 225 4.15 2.29 9.82
N LEU A 226 4.28 3.61 9.63
CA LEU A 226 4.23 4.21 8.29
C LEU A 226 5.37 3.64 7.40
N LEU A 227 4.99 2.89 6.35
CA LEU A 227 5.91 2.39 5.32
C LEU A 227 6.04 3.40 4.17
N ILE A 228 7.26 3.81 3.85
CA ILE A 228 7.54 4.84 2.85
C ILE A 228 8.47 4.28 1.77
N ALA A 229 8.08 4.42 0.51
CA ALA A 229 8.96 4.25 -0.64
C ALA A 229 9.27 5.61 -1.29
N LYS A 230 10.52 5.82 -1.69
CA LYS A 230 10.92 6.97 -2.52
C LYS A 230 11.04 6.50 -3.97
N PHE A 231 10.07 6.92 -4.78
CA PHE A 231 10.03 6.64 -6.22
C PHE A 231 10.59 7.84 -6.99
N GLN A 232 11.61 7.62 -7.81
CA GLN A 232 12.16 8.62 -8.72
C GLN A 232 11.73 8.29 -10.15
N MET A 233 10.90 9.16 -10.74
CA MET A 233 10.69 9.15 -12.19
C MET A 233 11.96 9.67 -12.86
N LYS A 234 12.50 8.88 -13.80
CA LYS A 234 13.69 9.22 -14.59
C LYS A 234 13.29 10.01 -15.82
#